data_AF-A0A2V6CRG9-F1
#
_entry.id   AF-A0A2V6CRG9-F1
#
_cell.length_a   1.000
_cell.length_b   1.000
_cell.length_c   1.000
_cell.angle_alpha   90.00
_cell.angle_beta   90.00
_cell.angle_gamma   90.00
#
_symmetry.space_group_name_H-M   'P 1'
#
loop_
_entity.id
_entity.type
_entity.pdbx_description
1 polymer ?
#
loop_
_entity_poly.entity_id
_entity_poly.type
_entity_poly.pdbx_seq_one_letter_code
_entity_poly.pdbx_strand_id
1 'polypeptide(L)'
;FGLGKDGPPCDLNTPVTIKSSGGSPGTIWAVRSGSLKLVSERARLGKPPALYNLPSDIGETQDLALAQPADVVTLKSLYDQWNSQTIPPLWVDNTDVKIMPFVLAGDWNAYNKNDAATPWRFTRITAPGVEGTPDGFNYFATTIRVAATGGNTTPGLHSFTFVGGNSYSKQWTGAAINVDGTTSVPFFSGSALGPSNSISLQDGYYYSFRILDWQSQVGSSMKVAVMKTSAPPVAVRLSGQTPTAPTSHDSVVVSISTSQPKSVEERVYLRWSTDMFVSSHMIEASGSGQNYAATIPAQQAGTGVQYCAVISTGDLTPIVASGAIDSLTLATSSVSHFVVAASP
;
A
#
# COMPACT_ATOMS: atom_id res chain seq x y z
N PHE A 1 -18.60 -21.65 2.18
CA PHE A 1 -18.16 -20.76 1.09
C PHE A 1 -16.66 -20.83 0.99
N GLY A 2 -16.13 -21.83 0.29
CA GLY A 2 -14.70 -21.95 0.01
C GLY A 2 -14.45 -21.45 -1.40
N LEU A 3 -13.69 -20.37 -1.54
CA LEU A 3 -13.13 -19.99 -2.83
C LEU A 3 -11.85 -20.82 -3.01
N GLY A 4 -11.80 -21.58 -4.11
CA GLY A 4 -10.67 -22.44 -4.44
C GLY A 4 -9.38 -21.66 -4.65
N LYS A 5 -8.27 -22.39 -4.73
CA LYS A 5 -6.88 -21.91 -4.86
C LYS A 5 -6.63 -20.88 -5.98
N ASP A 6 -7.54 -20.75 -6.92
CA ASP A 6 -7.49 -19.76 -7.99
C ASP A 6 -8.72 -18.86 -7.82
N GLY A 7 -8.52 -17.67 -7.24
CA GLY A 7 -9.55 -16.62 -7.21
C GLY A 7 -10.02 -16.28 -8.65
N PRO A 8 -11.15 -15.57 -8.81
CA PRO A 8 -11.68 -15.28 -10.14
C PRO A 8 -10.63 -14.54 -10.99
N PRO A 9 -10.47 -14.91 -12.28
CA PRO A 9 -9.46 -14.32 -13.14
C PRO A 9 -9.72 -12.82 -13.34
N CYS A 10 -8.75 -11.99 -12.93
CA CYS A 10 -8.72 -10.57 -13.25
C CYS A 10 -8.39 -10.41 -14.74
N ASP A 11 -9.33 -9.84 -15.50
CA ASP A 11 -9.11 -9.49 -16.91
C ASP A 11 -8.33 -8.18 -16.98
N LEU A 12 -7.06 -8.29 -17.35
CA LEU A 12 -6.07 -7.21 -17.32
C LEU A 12 -6.22 -6.18 -18.46
N ASN A 13 -7.24 -6.19 -19.32
CA ASN A 13 -7.15 -5.49 -20.61
C ASN A 13 -8.02 -4.23 -20.85
N THR A 14 -8.57 -3.56 -19.83
CA THR A 14 -9.29 -2.29 -20.07
C THR A 14 -8.93 -1.16 -19.09
N PRO A 15 -8.64 0.07 -19.57
CA PRO A 15 -8.39 1.21 -18.70
C PRO A 15 -9.73 1.86 -18.32
N VAL A 16 -10.14 1.76 -17.05
CA VAL A 16 -11.25 2.57 -16.53
C VAL A 16 -10.85 3.20 -15.20
N THR A 17 -10.85 4.52 -15.21
CA THR A 17 -10.74 5.43 -14.07
C THR A 17 -11.90 5.20 -13.08
N ILE A 18 -11.68 4.46 -12.00
CA ILE A 18 -12.60 4.43 -10.85
C ILE A 18 -11.80 4.58 -9.55
N LYS A 19 -12.21 5.56 -8.74
CA LYS A 19 -11.73 5.80 -7.37
C LYS A 19 -11.73 4.49 -6.58
N SER A 20 -10.60 4.16 -5.98
CA SER A 20 -10.43 3.01 -5.08
C SER A 20 -11.26 3.19 -3.81
N SER A 21 -12.47 2.62 -3.80
CA SER A 21 -13.26 2.38 -2.60
C SER A 21 -13.58 0.88 -2.49
N GLY A 22 -12.91 0.18 -1.57
CA GLY A 22 -13.44 -0.98 -0.84
C GLY A 22 -13.82 -2.28 -1.58
N GLY A 23 -13.51 -2.47 -2.86
CA GLY A 23 -13.84 -3.70 -3.61
C GLY A 23 -12.89 -3.98 -4.79
N SER A 24 -12.98 -5.18 -5.38
CA SER A 24 -12.13 -5.61 -6.50
C SER A 24 -12.14 -4.60 -7.67
N PRO A 25 -10.99 -4.16 -8.20
CA PRO A 25 -10.94 -3.22 -9.30
C PRO A 25 -11.55 -3.83 -10.58
N GLY A 26 -12.44 -3.08 -11.25
CA GLY A 26 -13.18 -3.53 -12.45
C GLY A 26 -14.62 -3.99 -12.16
N THR A 27 -15.30 -3.26 -11.27
CA THR A 27 -16.48 -3.65 -10.48
C THR A 27 -17.69 -4.15 -11.29
N ILE A 28 -17.67 -5.45 -11.58
CA ILE A 28 -18.89 -6.24 -11.72
C ILE A 28 -19.48 -6.37 -10.31
N TRP A 29 -20.72 -5.96 -10.12
CA TRP A 29 -21.42 -6.07 -8.83
C TRP A 29 -22.91 -6.26 -9.05
N ALA A 30 -23.57 -6.84 -8.05
CA ALA A 30 -25.02 -6.90 -8.00
C ALA A 30 -25.50 -6.62 -6.58
N VAL A 31 -26.65 -5.99 -6.47
CA VAL A 31 -27.39 -5.79 -5.22
C VAL A 31 -28.83 -6.17 -5.45
N ARG A 32 -29.43 -6.87 -4.50
CA ARG A 32 -30.82 -7.29 -4.56
C ARG A 32 -31.54 -6.81 -3.32
N SER A 33 -32.71 -6.21 -3.52
CA SER A 33 -33.63 -5.87 -2.45
C SER A 33 -35.05 -6.24 -2.87
N GLY A 34 -35.64 -7.21 -2.18
CA GLY A 34 -36.92 -7.79 -2.55
C GLY A 34 -36.91 -8.38 -3.97
N SER A 35 -37.83 -7.88 -4.80
CA SER A 35 -38.03 -8.28 -6.20
C SER A 35 -36.99 -7.70 -7.16
N LEU A 36 -36.33 -6.61 -6.78
CA LEU A 36 -35.44 -5.87 -7.67
C LEU A 36 -33.99 -6.31 -7.52
N LYS A 37 -33.29 -6.41 -8.65
CA LYS A 37 -31.85 -6.61 -8.75
C LYS A 37 -31.24 -5.51 -9.60
N LEU A 38 -30.22 -4.85 -9.07
CA LEU A 38 -29.40 -3.89 -9.80
C LEU A 38 -28.04 -4.52 -10.05
N VAL A 39 -27.56 -4.51 -11.29
CA VAL A 39 -26.31 -5.16 -11.69
C VAL A 39 -25.46 -4.27 -12.58
N SER A 40 -24.17 -4.19 -12.26
CA SER A 40 -23.12 -3.72 -13.17
C SER A 40 -22.38 -4.96 -13.65
N GLU A 41 -22.52 -5.32 -14.92
CA GLU A 41 -21.92 -6.53 -15.49
C GLU A 41 -20.71 -6.21 -16.37
N ARG A 42 -19.92 -7.23 -16.75
CA ARG A 42 -18.71 -7.03 -17.57
C ARG A 42 -19.02 -6.32 -18.89
N ALA A 43 -20.12 -6.69 -19.54
CA ALA A 43 -20.57 -6.08 -20.79
C ALA A 43 -21.01 -4.61 -20.64
N ARG A 44 -21.16 -4.12 -19.41
CA ARG A 44 -21.59 -2.76 -19.05
C ARG A 44 -20.51 -1.95 -18.33
N LEU A 45 -19.25 -2.38 -18.36
CA LEU A 45 -18.13 -1.57 -17.87
C LEU A 45 -18.18 -0.16 -18.51
N GLY A 46 -18.24 0.88 -17.67
CA GLY A 46 -18.36 2.29 -18.11
C GLY A 46 -19.77 2.76 -18.48
N LYS A 47 -20.81 1.93 -18.29
CA LYS A 47 -22.22 2.28 -18.52
C LYS A 47 -23.00 2.29 -17.19
N PRO A 48 -24.18 2.96 -17.11
CA PRO A 48 -25.05 2.85 -15.95
C PRO A 48 -25.47 1.39 -15.66
N PRO A 49 -25.65 1.02 -14.38
CA PRO A 49 -26.10 -0.33 -14.00
C PRO A 49 -27.52 -0.62 -14.49
N ALA A 50 -27.81 -1.89 -14.74
CA ALA A 50 -29.09 -2.41 -15.22
C ALA A 50 -30.00 -2.80 -14.06
N LEU A 51 -31.29 -2.51 -14.15
CA LEU A 51 -32.28 -2.87 -13.12
C LEU A 51 -33.25 -3.91 -13.67
N TYR A 52 -33.47 -4.99 -12.92
CA TYR A 52 -34.38 -6.08 -13.30
C TYR A 52 -35.35 -6.41 -12.16
N ASN A 53 -36.59 -6.78 -12.52
CA ASN A 53 -37.61 -7.27 -11.59
C ASN A 53 -37.70 -8.79 -11.70
N LEU A 54 -37.02 -9.50 -10.79
CA LEU A 54 -36.78 -10.94 -10.89
C LEU A 54 -38.04 -11.82 -10.90
N PRO A 55 -39.11 -11.52 -10.14
CA PRO A 55 -40.38 -12.25 -10.26
C PRO A 55 -40.99 -12.26 -11.66
N SER A 56 -40.89 -11.17 -12.41
CA SER A 56 -41.47 -11.04 -13.76
C SER A 56 -40.46 -11.25 -14.88
N ASP A 57 -39.17 -11.12 -14.59
CA ASP A 57 -38.07 -11.17 -15.54
C ASP A 57 -36.85 -11.86 -14.91
N ILE A 58 -37.01 -13.16 -14.62
CA ILE A 58 -35.94 -13.99 -14.04
C ILE A 58 -34.73 -14.14 -14.98
N GLY A 59 -34.95 -13.95 -16.29
CA GLY A 59 -33.92 -14.01 -17.32
C GLY A 59 -33.13 -12.71 -17.47
N GLU A 60 -33.47 -11.64 -16.72
CA GLU A 60 -32.80 -10.34 -16.78
C GLU A 60 -32.75 -9.78 -18.22
N THR A 61 -33.87 -9.87 -18.92
CA THR A 61 -34.01 -9.51 -20.33
C THR A 61 -34.53 -8.08 -20.55
N GLN A 62 -35.20 -7.50 -19.55
CA GLN A 62 -35.82 -6.18 -19.63
C GLN A 62 -35.19 -5.22 -18.60
N ASP A 63 -34.29 -4.36 -19.09
CA ASP A 63 -33.67 -3.33 -18.25
C ASP A 63 -34.65 -2.19 -17.93
N LEU A 64 -34.95 -2.03 -16.64
CA LEU A 64 -35.88 -1.04 -16.09
C LEU A 64 -35.18 0.24 -15.62
N ALA A 65 -33.85 0.36 -15.75
CA ALA A 65 -33.09 1.45 -15.11
C ALA A 65 -33.55 2.86 -15.55
N LEU A 66 -33.92 3.03 -16.82
CA LEU A 66 -34.45 4.30 -17.33
C LEU A 66 -35.89 4.58 -16.91
N ALA A 67 -36.69 3.53 -16.71
CA ALA A 67 -38.09 3.63 -16.32
C ALA A 67 -38.26 3.81 -14.80
N GLN A 68 -37.29 3.35 -14.01
CA GLN A 68 -37.32 3.33 -12.54
C GLN A 68 -36.03 3.91 -11.93
N PRO A 69 -35.70 5.19 -12.20
CA PRO A 69 -34.45 5.79 -11.73
C PRO A 69 -34.38 5.92 -10.19
N ALA A 70 -35.52 6.06 -9.52
CA ALA A 70 -35.57 6.10 -8.05
C ALA A 70 -35.10 4.77 -7.44
N ASP A 71 -35.55 3.64 -7.97
CA ASP A 71 -35.15 2.31 -7.51
C ASP A 71 -33.66 2.03 -7.78
N VAL A 72 -33.12 2.53 -8.89
CA VAL A 72 -31.68 2.49 -9.17
C VAL A 72 -30.89 3.21 -8.08
N VAL A 73 -31.31 4.42 -7.68
CA VAL A 73 -30.66 5.19 -6.61
C VAL A 73 -30.73 4.47 -5.27
N THR A 74 -31.90 3.90 -4.93
CA THR A 74 -32.09 3.17 -3.68
C THR A 74 -31.19 1.94 -3.61
N LEU A 75 -31.18 1.09 -4.64
CA LEU A 75 -30.34 -0.11 -4.68
C LEU A 75 -28.85 0.26 -4.73
N LYS A 76 -28.47 1.30 -5.46
CA LYS A 76 -27.09 1.80 -5.48
C LYS A 76 -26.65 2.26 -4.09
N SER A 77 -27.51 2.95 -3.35
CA SER A 77 -27.23 3.37 -1.96
C SER A 77 -27.02 2.17 -1.03
N LEU A 78 -27.78 1.08 -1.19
CA LEU A 78 -27.56 -0.16 -0.43
C LEU A 78 -26.20 -0.79 -0.74
N TYR A 79 -25.83 -0.85 -2.02
CA TYR A 79 -24.51 -1.33 -2.43
C TYR A 79 -23.39 -0.44 -1.86
N ASP A 80 -23.53 0.89 -1.96
CA ASP A 80 -22.52 1.84 -1.46
C ASP A 80 -22.39 1.77 0.07
N GLN A 81 -23.51 1.59 0.79
CA GLN A 81 -23.50 1.36 2.22
C GLN A 81 -22.77 0.05 2.58
N TRP A 82 -23.09 -1.06 1.93
CA TRP A 82 -22.37 -2.33 2.15
C TRP A 82 -20.88 -2.20 1.82
N ASN A 83 -20.54 -1.59 0.68
CA ASN A 83 -19.15 -1.40 0.25
C ASN A 83 -18.37 -0.42 1.16
N SER A 84 -19.06 0.47 1.89
CA SER A 84 -18.42 1.30 2.91
C SER A 84 -18.05 0.52 4.18
N GLN A 85 -18.67 -0.64 4.39
CA GLN A 85 -18.40 -1.55 5.51
C GLN A 85 -17.35 -2.60 5.17
N THR A 86 -16.95 -2.73 3.90
CA THR A 86 -15.90 -3.67 3.47
C THR A 86 -14.53 -3.02 3.59
N ILE A 87 -13.54 -3.84 3.95
CA ILE A 87 -12.14 -3.45 3.88
C ILE A 87 -11.61 -3.70 2.46
N PRO A 88 -10.58 -2.95 2.02
CA PRO A 88 -9.84 -3.31 0.82
C PRO A 88 -9.33 -4.77 0.90
N PRO A 89 -9.10 -5.44 -0.24
CA PRO A 89 -8.56 -6.79 -0.22
C PRO A 89 -7.25 -6.86 0.59
N LEU A 90 -7.17 -7.84 1.50
CA LEU A 90 -5.99 -8.08 2.33
C LEU A 90 -4.80 -8.61 1.54
N TRP A 91 -5.06 -9.21 0.38
CA TRP A 91 -4.03 -9.73 -0.50
C TRP A 91 -4.45 -9.40 -1.91
N VAL A 92 -3.49 -8.88 -2.65
CA VAL A 92 -3.69 -8.48 -4.02
C VAL A 92 -2.53 -9.08 -4.78
N ASP A 93 -2.75 -10.18 -5.50
CA ASP A 93 -1.77 -10.61 -6.49
C ASP A 93 -1.78 -9.56 -7.61
N ASN A 94 -0.82 -8.66 -7.54
CA ASN A 94 -0.64 -7.66 -8.55
C ASN A 94 0.33 -8.21 -9.59
N THR A 95 -0.20 -8.90 -10.60
CA THR A 95 0.56 -9.28 -11.80
C THR A 95 0.61 -8.15 -12.82
N ASP A 96 0.35 -6.89 -12.43
CA ASP A 96 0.40 -5.74 -13.33
C ASP A 96 1.83 -5.42 -13.77
N VAL A 97 2.32 -6.25 -14.68
CA VAL A 97 3.59 -6.07 -15.42
C VAL A 97 3.59 -4.78 -16.24
N LYS A 98 2.45 -4.09 -16.39
CA LYS A 98 2.36 -2.94 -17.28
C LYS A 98 3.15 -1.74 -16.76
N ILE A 99 3.36 -1.63 -15.46
CA ILE A 99 4.17 -0.54 -14.88
C ILE A 99 5.64 -0.93 -14.73
N MET A 100 6.01 -2.18 -14.98
CA MET A 100 7.39 -2.64 -14.86
C MET A 100 8.16 -2.51 -16.20
N PRO A 101 9.43 -2.08 -16.17
CA PRO A 101 10.17 -1.57 -15.01
C PRO A 101 9.70 -0.16 -14.59
N PHE A 102 9.92 0.19 -13.33
CA PHE A 102 9.56 1.49 -12.78
C PHE A 102 10.80 2.37 -12.57
N VAL A 103 10.79 3.58 -13.13
CA VAL A 103 11.98 4.44 -13.26
C VAL A 103 11.70 5.84 -12.71
N LEU A 104 12.69 6.37 -12.00
CA LEU A 104 12.77 7.75 -11.54
C LEU A 104 13.54 8.59 -12.56
N ALA A 105 12.84 9.13 -13.57
CA ALA A 105 13.46 9.91 -14.63
C ALA A 105 13.43 11.40 -14.28
N GLY A 106 14.58 12.06 -14.17
CA GLY A 106 14.68 13.47 -13.81
C GLY A 106 15.94 14.14 -14.32
N ASP A 107 16.18 15.38 -13.92
CA ASP A 107 17.38 16.13 -14.31
C ASP A 107 18.70 15.37 -14.02
N TRP A 108 18.77 14.63 -12.92
CA TRP A 108 19.90 13.77 -12.54
C TRP A 108 20.28 12.68 -13.54
N ASN A 109 19.35 12.26 -14.41
CA ASN A 109 19.62 11.29 -15.46
C ASN A 109 19.10 11.74 -16.84
N ALA A 110 19.01 13.06 -17.04
CA ALA A 110 18.52 13.67 -18.28
C ALA A 110 17.14 13.12 -18.72
N TYR A 111 16.26 12.84 -17.75
CA TYR A 111 14.94 12.27 -17.96
C TYR A 111 15.01 10.93 -18.74
N ASN A 112 15.99 10.08 -18.43
CA ASN A 112 16.12 8.79 -19.08
C ASN A 112 15.07 7.79 -18.54
N LYS A 113 13.95 7.65 -19.26
CA LYS A 113 12.91 6.66 -18.94
C LYS A 113 13.34 5.19 -19.11
N ASN A 114 14.47 4.92 -19.75
CA ASN A 114 15.02 3.58 -19.96
C ASN A 114 16.17 3.27 -19.00
N ASP A 115 16.38 4.11 -17.97
CA ASP A 115 17.50 3.96 -17.06
C ASP A 115 17.41 2.63 -16.29
N ALA A 116 18.47 1.83 -16.39
CA ALA A 116 18.57 0.53 -15.74
C ALA A 116 19.46 0.57 -14.48
N ALA A 117 20.15 1.68 -14.24
CA ALA A 117 21.07 1.82 -13.13
C ALA A 117 20.33 2.09 -11.82
N THR A 118 20.88 1.60 -10.70
CA THR A 118 20.50 2.08 -9.38
C THR A 118 21.14 3.46 -9.14
N PRO A 119 20.46 4.39 -8.45
CA PRO A 119 19.14 4.26 -7.81
C PRO A 119 17.95 4.63 -8.70
N TRP A 120 18.14 4.92 -9.99
CA TRP A 120 17.09 5.46 -10.85
C TRP A 120 16.04 4.42 -11.25
N ARG A 121 16.43 3.15 -11.35
CA ARG A 121 15.49 2.04 -11.48
C ARG A 121 15.07 1.56 -10.09
N PHE A 122 13.76 1.59 -9.83
CA PHE A 122 13.22 1.07 -8.57
C PHE A 122 13.35 -0.45 -8.51
N THR A 123 13.61 -0.94 -7.31
CA THR A 123 13.50 -2.36 -6.99
C THR A 123 12.06 -2.65 -6.59
N ARG A 124 11.45 -3.65 -7.23
CA ARG A 124 10.16 -4.20 -6.80
C ARG A 124 10.42 -5.23 -5.71
N ILE A 125 9.76 -5.07 -4.57
CA ILE A 125 9.81 -6.02 -3.46
C ILE A 125 8.44 -6.68 -3.37
N THR A 126 8.46 -8.01 -3.43
CA THR A 126 7.25 -8.85 -3.48
C THR A 126 6.89 -9.33 -2.08
N ALA A 127 5.64 -9.13 -1.68
CA ALA A 127 5.08 -9.71 -0.46
C ALA A 127 4.44 -11.09 -0.76
N PRO A 128 4.40 -12.03 0.21
CA PRO A 128 4.86 -11.94 1.59
C PRO A 128 6.33 -12.39 1.75
N GLY A 129 7.24 -11.94 0.87
CA GLY A 129 8.68 -12.14 1.06
C GLY A 129 9.19 -11.49 2.35
N VAL A 130 10.40 -11.86 2.77
CA VAL A 130 11.05 -11.40 4.03
C VAL A 130 11.13 -9.87 4.19
N GLU A 131 11.02 -9.11 3.11
CA GLU A 131 11.02 -7.65 3.07
C GLU A 131 9.68 -7.05 2.60
N GLY A 132 8.68 -7.88 2.28
CA GLY A 132 7.34 -7.42 1.89
C GLY A 132 6.59 -6.76 3.04
N THR A 133 5.54 -6.00 2.73
CA THR A 133 4.65 -5.48 3.78
C THR A 133 3.96 -6.65 4.49
N PRO A 134 3.70 -6.55 5.82
CA PRO A 134 2.93 -7.57 6.55
C PRO A 134 1.58 -7.89 5.90
N ASP A 135 0.98 -6.92 5.22
CA ASP A 135 -0.32 -6.99 4.57
C ASP A 135 -0.26 -7.48 3.11
N GLY A 136 0.85 -8.09 2.68
CA GLY A 136 0.86 -8.75 1.37
C GLY A 136 0.92 -7.80 0.16
N PHE A 137 1.12 -6.49 0.36
CA PHE A 137 1.33 -5.55 -0.75
C PHE A 137 2.78 -5.58 -1.24
N ASN A 138 2.92 -5.79 -2.54
CA ASN A 138 4.16 -5.47 -3.26
C ASN A 138 4.41 -3.97 -3.19
N TYR A 139 5.66 -3.56 -3.32
CA TYR A 139 6.00 -2.14 -3.40
C TYR A 139 7.28 -1.90 -4.19
N PHE A 140 7.45 -0.68 -4.67
CA PHE A 140 8.66 -0.20 -5.31
C PHE A 140 9.46 0.65 -4.33
N ALA A 141 10.77 0.45 -4.33
CA ALA A 141 11.66 1.24 -3.51
C ALA A 141 12.97 1.60 -4.19
N THR A 142 13.49 2.76 -3.82
CA THR A 142 14.88 3.16 -4.09
C THR A 142 15.33 4.18 -3.06
N THR A 143 16.64 4.31 -2.88
CA THR A 143 17.24 5.30 -1.97
C THR A 143 18.31 6.07 -2.71
N ILE A 144 18.22 7.40 -2.65
CA ILE A 144 19.15 8.34 -3.28
C ILE A 144 20.01 8.97 -2.20
N ARG A 145 21.33 8.89 -2.33
CA ARG A 145 22.27 9.69 -1.55
C ARG A 145 22.45 11.06 -2.20
N VAL A 146 22.24 12.12 -1.44
CA VAL A 146 22.42 13.50 -1.89
C VAL A 146 23.71 14.04 -1.29
N ALA A 147 24.65 14.42 -2.15
CA ALA A 147 25.88 15.05 -1.71
C ALA A 147 26.48 15.92 -2.82
N ALA A 148 27.10 17.04 -2.45
CA ALA A 148 27.84 17.88 -3.40
C ALA A 148 28.93 17.09 -4.15
N THR A 149 29.54 16.10 -3.50
CA THR A 149 30.52 15.18 -4.08
C THR A 149 30.20 13.73 -3.71
N GLY A 150 30.26 12.83 -4.69
CA GLY A 150 30.06 11.39 -4.48
C GLY A 150 28.63 10.99 -4.10
N GLY A 151 27.66 11.90 -4.23
CA GLY A 151 26.23 11.58 -4.14
C GLY A 151 25.74 10.93 -5.44
N ASN A 152 24.54 10.34 -5.39
CA ASN A 152 23.82 9.98 -6.62
C ASN A 152 23.32 11.23 -7.36
N THR A 153 22.99 12.29 -6.61
CA THR A 153 22.68 13.62 -7.13
C THR A 153 23.23 14.70 -6.20
N THR A 154 23.22 15.95 -6.67
CA THR A 154 23.63 17.14 -5.91
C THR A 154 22.48 17.66 -5.03
N PRO A 155 22.77 18.54 -4.05
CA PRO A 155 21.73 19.26 -3.31
C PRO A 155 21.01 20.29 -4.19
N GLY A 156 19.77 20.63 -3.84
CA GLY A 156 18.99 21.69 -4.50
C GLY A 156 17.57 21.27 -4.87
N LEU A 157 16.92 22.12 -5.66
CA LEU A 157 15.60 21.82 -6.24
C LEU A 157 15.78 20.95 -7.48
N HIS A 158 15.12 19.80 -7.49
CA HIS A 158 15.14 18.86 -8.61
C HIS A 158 13.78 18.68 -9.24
N SER A 159 13.82 18.34 -10.52
CA SER A 159 12.67 18.13 -11.39
C SER A 159 12.69 16.73 -11.99
N PHE A 160 11.57 16.02 -11.92
CA PHE A 160 11.52 14.61 -12.33
C PHE A 160 10.10 14.09 -12.60
N THR A 161 9.99 12.85 -13.06
CA THR A 161 8.76 12.09 -13.23
C THR A 161 8.96 10.65 -12.81
N PHE A 162 7.89 10.02 -12.36
CA PHE A 162 7.84 8.56 -12.23
C PHE A 162 7.36 7.96 -13.54
N VAL A 163 8.04 6.93 -14.05
CA VAL A 163 7.71 6.31 -15.34
C VAL A 163 7.61 4.80 -15.18
N GLY A 164 6.48 4.25 -15.58
CA GLY A 164 6.25 2.81 -15.64
C GLY A 164 6.47 2.26 -17.05
N GLY A 165 6.97 1.03 -17.14
CA GLY A 165 7.12 0.30 -18.40
C GLY A 165 7.96 1.03 -19.45
N ASN A 166 8.95 1.82 -19.02
CA ASN A 166 9.83 2.60 -19.89
C ASN A 166 9.09 3.54 -20.88
N SER A 167 7.86 3.96 -20.55
CA SER A 167 7.01 4.71 -21.48
C SER A 167 6.36 5.91 -20.81
N TYR A 168 6.51 7.08 -21.42
CA TYR A 168 5.84 8.30 -20.95
C TYR A 168 4.31 8.22 -21.05
N SER A 169 3.73 7.32 -21.84
CA SER A 169 2.29 7.03 -21.75
C SER A 169 1.84 6.49 -20.38
N LYS A 170 2.80 6.14 -19.50
CA LYS A 170 2.60 5.61 -18.16
C LYS A 170 3.44 6.41 -17.17
N GLN A 171 3.06 7.66 -16.93
CA GLN A 171 3.83 8.56 -16.08
C GLN A 171 2.95 9.27 -15.03
N TRP A 172 3.59 9.63 -13.92
CA TRP A 172 2.96 10.38 -12.82
C TRP A 172 3.76 11.65 -12.54
N THR A 173 3.10 12.78 -12.70
CA THR A 173 3.76 14.08 -12.88
C THR A 173 2.99 15.23 -12.18
N GLY A 174 3.61 16.41 -12.12
CA GLY A 174 2.94 17.66 -11.74
C GLY A 174 2.72 17.87 -10.24
N ALA A 175 3.42 17.14 -9.37
CA ALA A 175 3.31 17.29 -7.92
C ALA A 175 4.60 17.81 -7.26
N ALA A 176 4.46 18.66 -6.25
CA ALA A 176 5.55 18.94 -5.31
C ALA A 176 5.59 17.81 -4.26
N ILE A 177 6.72 17.14 -4.13
CA ILE A 177 6.84 15.96 -3.27
C ILE A 177 7.18 16.37 -1.85
N ASN A 178 6.33 15.93 -0.92
CA ASN A 178 6.54 16.08 0.52
C ASN A 178 7.60 15.08 0.99
N VAL A 179 8.56 15.57 1.79
CA VAL A 179 9.53 14.75 2.52
C VAL A 179 8.98 14.44 3.91
N ASP A 180 9.27 13.24 4.41
CA ASP A 180 8.76 12.66 5.66
C ASP A 180 7.22 12.58 5.71
N GLY A 181 6.64 12.29 4.54
CA GLY A 181 5.21 12.19 4.36
C GLY A 181 4.84 11.52 3.04
N THR A 182 3.55 11.55 2.73
CA THR A 182 3.02 10.99 1.49
C THR A 182 2.52 12.09 0.55
N THR A 183 2.66 11.85 -0.75
CA THR A 183 2.19 12.73 -1.82
C THR A 183 1.36 11.92 -2.80
N SER A 184 0.19 12.43 -3.17
CA SER A 184 -0.60 11.89 -4.27
C SER A 184 -0.17 12.57 -5.57
N VAL A 185 0.40 11.80 -6.49
CA VAL A 185 0.92 12.28 -7.77
C VAL A 185 -0.08 11.91 -8.87
N PRO A 186 -0.63 12.90 -9.60
CA PRO A 186 -1.57 12.64 -10.70
C PRO A 186 -0.95 11.79 -11.81
N PHE A 187 -1.77 10.92 -12.40
CA PHE A 187 -1.43 10.27 -13.66
C PHE A 187 -1.55 11.27 -14.81
N PHE A 188 -0.59 11.24 -15.74
CA PHE A 188 -0.62 12.04 -16.95
C PHE A 188 -0.75 11.13 -18.18
N SER A 189 -1.83 11.31 -18.94
CA SER A 189 -2.19 10.42 -20.06
C SER A 189 -1.47 10.71 -21.38
N GLY A 190 -0.60 11.73 -21.42
CA GLY A 190 0.15 12.08 -22.63
C GLY A 190 1.32 11.12 -22.90
N SER A 191 1.74 11.02 -24.16
CA SER A 191 2.88 10.19 -24.59
C SER A 191 4.22 10.94 -24.63
N ALA A 192 4.21 12.26 -24.48
CA ALA A 192 5.38 13.11 -24.27
C ALA A 192 5.62 13.33 -22.77
N LEU A 193 6.81 13.78 -22.39
CA LEU A 193 7.12 14.14 -21.00
C LEU A 193 6.10 15.17 -20.48
N GLY A 194 5.42 14.84 -19.38
CA GLY A 194 4.46 15.72 -18.73
C GLY A 194 5.12 16.80 -17.86
N PRO A 195 4.33 17.68 -17.21
CA PRO A 195 4.85 18.67 -16.27
C PRO A 195 5.60 18.00 -15.11
N SER A 196 6.85 18.37 -14.85
CA SER A 196 7.67 17.68 -13.85
C SER A 196 7.12 17.77 -12.43
N ASN A 197 7.32 16.70 -11.66
CA ASN A 197 7.31 16.77 -10.20
C ASN A 197 8.52 17.59 -9.72
N SER A 198 8.46 18.06 -8.48
CA SER A 198 9.57 18.76 -7.84
C SER A 198 9.86 18.26 -6.43
N ILE A 199 11.13 18.28 -6.03
CA ILE A 199 11.57 17.97 -4.66
C ILE A 199 12.80 18.79 -4.31
N SER A 200 12.87 19.29 -3.07
CA SER A 200 14.07 19.97 -2.56
C SER A 200 14.91 18.99 -1.76
N LEU A 201 16.17 18.81 -2.16
CA LEU A 201 17.11 17.87 -1.57
C LEU A 201 18.24 18.59 -0.84
N GLN A 202 18.55 18.13 0.37
CA GLN A 202 19.59 18.70 1.24
C GLN A 202 20.88 17.88 1.17
N ASP A 203 22.01 18.55 1.29
CA ASP A 203 23.35 17.94 1.28
C ASP A 203 23.56 16.98 2.45
N GLY A 204 24.18 15.83 2.17
CA GLY A 204 24.56 14.84 3.17
C GLY A 204 23.46 13.84 3.58
N TYR A 205 22.24 13.97 3.04
CA TYR A 205 21.11 13.11 3.42
C TYR A 205 20.83 12.01 2.40
N TYR A 206 20.09 11.00 2.85
CA TYR A 206 19.50 9.95 2.03
C TYR A 206 17.99 10.16 1.93
N TYR A 207 17.43 9.92 0.75
CA TYR A 207 16.01 10.04 0.48
C TYR A 207 15.50 8.72 -0.09
N SER A 208 14.66 8.03 0.70
CA SER A 208 14.07 6.75 0.33
C SER A 208 12.68 6.96 -0.22
N PHE A 209 12.48 6.60 -1.49
CA PHE A 209 11.21 6.65 -2.19
C PHE A 209 10.51 5.31 -2.03
N ARG A 210 9.22 5.35 -1.71
CA ARG A 210 8.41 4.18 -1.40
C ARG A 210 7.04 4.32 -2.05
N ILE A 211 6.67 3.35 -2.88
CA ILE A 211 5.42 3.36 -3.64
C ILE A 211 4.78 1.99 -3.49
N LEU A 212 3.60 1.92 -2.88
CA LEU A 212 2.85 0.67 -2.85
C LEU A 212 2.45 0.29 -4.26
N ASP A 213 2.67 -0.97 -4.65
CA ASP A 213 2.35 -1.49 -5.97
C ASP A 213 0.89 -1.95 -6.01
N TRP A 214 0.00 -0.98 -6.22
CA TRP A 214 -1.44 -1.19 -6.26
C TRP A 214 -1.92 -1.67 -7.64
N GLN A 215 -2.97 -2.49 -7.69
CA GLN A 215 -3.56 -2.92 -8.96
C GLN A 215 -4.10 -1.73 -9.76
N SER A 216 -3.86 -1.70 -11.07
CA SER A 216 -4.41 -0.67 -11.99
C SER A 216 -3.95 0.76 -11.69
N GLN A 217 -2.67 0.96 -11.37
CA GLN A 217 -2.10 2.30 -11.17
C GLN A 217 -2.14 3.17 -12.43
N VAL A 218 -1.99 2.57 -13.62
CA VAL A 218 -2.06 3.31 -14.88
C VAL A 218 -3.47 3.90 -15.04
N GLY A 219 -3.55 5.21 -15.24
CA GLY A 219 -4.83 5.94 -15.30
C GLY A 219 -5.30 6.50 -13.95
N SER A 220 -4.61 6.20 -12.84
CA SER A 220 -4.98 6.63 -11.49
C SER A 220 -3.85 7.39 -10.81
N SER A 221 -4.18 8.28 -9.86
CA SER A 221 -3.15 8.94 -9.04
C SER A 221 -2.36 7.91 -8.24
N MET A 222 -1.05 8.11 -8.13
CA MET A 222 -0.14 7.25 -7.41
C MET A 222 0.26 7.90 -6.08
N LYS A 223 0.27 7.13 -5.01
CA LYS A 223 0.76 7.58 -3.71
C LYS A 223 2.24 7.23 -3.56
N VAL A 224 3.08 8.22 -3.31
CA VAL A 224 4.50 8.06 -3.01
C VAL A 224 4.79 8.58 -1.62
N ALA A 225 5.63 7.89 -0.87
CA ALA A 225 6.27 8.42 0.33
C ALA A 225 7.75 8.68 0.05
N VAL A 226 8.28 9.75 0.65
CA VAL A 226 9.71 10.03 0.68
C VAL A 226 10.13 10.21 2.12
N MET A 227 11.09 9.43 2.58
CA MET A 227 11.61 9.47 3.94
C MET A 227 13.08 9.89 3.92
N LYS A 228 13.44 10.87 4.75
CA LYS A 228 14.78 11.44 4.79
C LYS A 228 15.56 10.95 6.01
N THR A 229 16.80 10.51 5.80
CA THR A 229 17.68 10.05 6.88
C THR A 229 19.08 10.64 6.76
N SER A 230 19.73 10.92 7.90
CA SER A 230 21.10 11.45 7.93
C SER A 230 22.18 10.40 7.61
N ALA A 231 21.82 9.11 7.61
CA ALA A 231 22.69 7.98 7.27
C ALA A 231 21.92 6.97 6.40
N PRO A 232 22.59 5.95 5.81
CA PRO A 232 21.89 4.87 5.11
C PRO A 232 20.80 4.24 6.01
N PRO A 233 19.56 4.05 5.51
CA PRO A 233 18.48 3.43 6.26
C PRO A 233 18.88 2.12 6.92
N VAL A 234 18.42 1.90 8.16
CA VAL A 234 18.74 0.67 8.88
C VAL A 234 17.80 -0.47 8.49
N ALA A 235 18.32 -1.70 8.46
CA ALA A 235 17.48 -2.89 8.45
C ALA A 235 17.06 -3.24 9.89
N VAL A 236 15.92 -3.91 10.05
CA VAL A 236 15.34 -4.27 11.34
C VAL A 236 14.96 -5.74 11.39
N ARG A 237 15.14 -6.38 12.54
CA ARG A 237 14.76 -7.78 12.78
C ARG A 237 14.23 -7.97 14.20
N LEU A 238 13.39 -8.98 14.37
CA LEU A 238 13.00 -9.49 15.68
C LEU A 238 14.15 -10.34 16.24
N SER A 239 14.48 -10.15 17.51
CA SER A 239 15.55 -10.88 18.21
C SER A 239 15.01 -11.88 19.23
N GLY A 240 13.74 -11.77 19.62
CA GLY A 240 13.08 -12.69 20.55
C GLY A 240 11.82 -12.09 21.17
N GLN A 241 11.11 -12.91 21.96
CA GLN A 241 10.01 -12.47 22.81
C GLN A 241 10.12 -13.11 24.20
N THR A 242 9.60 -12.43 25.21
CA THR A 242 9.45 -12.95 26.57
C THR A 242 8.08 -12.54 27.13
N PRO A 243 7.29 -13.48 27.68
CA PRO A 243 7.53 -14.93 27.73
C PRO A 243 7.43 -15.59 26.34
N THR A 244 8.03 -16.78 26.20
CA THR A 244 7.94 -17.58 24.97
C THR A 244 6.57 -18.25 24.79
N ALA A 245 5.84 -18.46 25.89
CA ALA A 245 4.48 -19.00 25.92
C ALA A 245 3.59 -18.14 26.84
N PRO A 246 3.08 -16.99 26.34
CA PRO A 246 2.29 -16.07 27.14
C PRO A 246 0.91 -16.63 27.51
N THR A 247 0.48 -16.35 28.74
CA THR A 247 -0.88 -16.55 29.22
C THR A 247 -1.68 -15.25 29.17
N SER A 248 -2.97 -15.30 29.50
CA SER A 248 -3.85 -14.12 29.48
C SER A 248 -3.51 -13.02 30.49
N HIS A 249 -2.60 -13.27 31.42
CA HIS A 249 -2.10 -12.26 32.37
C HIS A 249 -0.75 -11.65 31.95
N ASP A 250 -0.09 -12.23 30.95
CA ASP A 250 1.26 -11.85 30.58
C ASP A 250 1.23 -10.74 29.52
N SER A 251 1.89 -9.63 29.82
CA SER A 251 2.37 -8.73 28.77
C SER A 251 3.59 -9.35 28.08
N VAL A 252 3.74 -9.15 26.77
CA VAL A 252 4.82 -9.75 25.99
C VAL A 252 5.83 -8.70 25.59
N VAL A 253 7.06 -8.81 26.11
CA VAL A 253 8.19 -7.98 25.68
C VAL A 253 8.79 -8.57 24.42
N VAL A 254 8.86 -7.78 23.36
CA VAL A 254 9.47 -8.16 22.08
C VAL A 254 10.80 -7.42 21.94
N SER A 255 11.87 -8.17 21.77
CA SER A 255 13.22 -7.66 21.52
C SER A 255 13.43 -7.44 20.02
N ILE A 256 13.93 -6.27 19.66
CA ILE A 256 14.14 -5.81 18.29
C ILE A 256 15.60 -5.41 18.14
N SER A 257 16.22 -5.75 17.01
CA SER A 257 17.56 -5.24 16.67
C SER A 257 17.61 -4.61 15.28
N THR A 258 18.48 -3.61 15.15
CA THR A 258 18.80 -2.98 13.86
C THR A 258 20.15 -3.46 13.33
N SER A 259 20.45 -3.21 12.05
CA SER A 259 21.74 -3.57 11.43
C SER A 259 22.90 -2.65 11.81
N GLN A 260 22.58 -1.43 12.27
CA GLN A 260 23.50 -0.37 12.69
C GLN A 260 22.72 0.63 13.56
N PRO A 261 23.41 1.56 14.26
CA PRO A 261 22.71 2.66 14.93
C PRO A 261 21.83 3.43 13.95
N LYS A 262 20.58 3.67 14.35
CA LYS A 262 19.61 4.40 13.53
C LYS A 262 19.99 5.88 13.39
N SER A 263 19.53 6.49 12.31
CA SER A 263 19.52 7.94 12.14
C SER A 263 18.59 8.58 13.18
N VAL A 264 18.78 9.88 13.45
CA VAL A 264 17.95 10.59 14.43
C VAL A 264 16.50 10.70 13.97
N GLU A 265 16.27 10.75 12.66
CA GLU A 265 14.95 10.82 12.04
C GLU A 265 14.19 9.48 12.09
N GLU A 266 14.91 8.35 12.15
CA GLU A 266 14.29 7.03 12.16
C GLU A 266 13.67 6.72 13.53
N ARG A 267 12.49 6.13 13.52
CA ARG A 267 11.78 5.58 14.67
C ARG A 267 11.63 4.07 14.52
N VAL A 268 11.79 3.35 15.62
CA VAL A 268 11.63 1.89 15.67
C VAL A 268 10.29 1.59 16.30
N TYR A 269 9.44 0.85 15.59
CA TYR A 269 8.14 0.44 16.08
C TYR A 269 8.02 -1.07 16.16
N LEU A 270 7.26 -1.54 17.14
CA LEU A 270 6.60 -2.82 17.11
C LEU A 270 5.18 -2.60 16.56
N ARG A 271 4.89 -3.25 15.44
CA ARG A 271 3.54 -3.34 14.87
C ARG A 271 2.95 -4.68 15.28
N TRP A 272 1.76 -4.70 15.87
CA TRP A 272 1.06 -5.95 16.20
C TRP A 272 -0.44 -5.87 15.90
N SER A 273 -1.06 -7.03 15.79
CA SER A 273 -2.47 -7.19 15.43
C SER A 273 -3.02 -8.53 15.95
N THR A 274 -4.33 -8.59 16.13
CA THR A 274 -5.11 -9.81 16.44
C THR A 274 -6.05 -10.21 15.30
N ASP A 275 -6.03 -9.48 14.19
CA ASP A 275 -6.97 -9.61 13.07
C ASP A 275 -6.26 -9.68 11.71
N MET A 276 -5.06 -10.27 11.69
CA MET A 276 -4.24 -10.39 10.47
C MET A 276 -3.84 -9.04 9.86
N PHE A 277 -3.52 -8.08 10.72
CA PHE A 277 -3.21 -6.71 10.36
C PHE A 277 -4.33 -6.00 9.59
N VAL A 278 -5.60 -6.42 9.72
CA VAL A 278 -6.73 -5.56 9.27
C VAL A 278 -6.70 -4.24 10.05
N SER A 279 -6.47 -4.34 11.36
CA SER A 279 -6.10 -3.23 12.23
C SER A 279 -4.73 -3.49 12.84
N SER A 280 -3.97 -2.42 13.01
CA SER A 280 -2.61 -2.46 13.55
C SER A 280 -2.47 -1.56 14.77
N HIS A 281 -1.73 -2.04 15.74
CA HIS A 281 -1.28 -1.28 16.90
C HIS A 281 0.21 -0.99 16.75
N MET A 282 0.56 0.30 16.78
CA MET A 282 1.94 0.77 16.67
C MET A 282 2.45 1.16 18.05
N ILE A 283 3.52 0.52 18.50
CA ILE A 283 4.20 0.84 19.76
C ILE A 283 5.62 1.27 19.43
N GLU A 284 5.97 2.53 19.71
CA GLU A 284 7.35 2.98 19.57
C GLU A 284 8.24 2.24 20.57
N ALA A 285 9.28 1.58 20.05
CA ALA A 285 10.18 0.77 20.83
C ALA A 285 11.20 1.65 21.55
N SER A 286 11.41 1.37 22.83
CA SER A 286 12.44 2.02 23.64
C SER A 286 13.76 1.27 23.52
N GLY A 287 14.88 1.98 23.48
CA GLY A 287 16.19 1.34 23.31
C GLY A 287 17.28 2.32 22.92
N SER A 288 18.48 1.79 22.68
CA SER A 288 19.61 2.58 22.19
C SER A 288 20.60 1.74 21.39
N GLY A 289 21.43 2.42 20.60
CA GLY A 289 22.37 1.77 19.69
C GLY A 289 21.60 0.91 18.68
N GLN A 290 21.73 -0.40 18.82
CA GLN A 290 21.11 -1.40 17.93
C GLN A 290 20.07 -2.28 18.63
N ASN A 291 19.77 -2.05 19.91
CA ASN A 291 18.90 -2.90 20.70
C ASN A 291 17.71 -2.11 21.22
N TYR A 292 16.51 -2.59 20.87
CA TYR A 292 15.24 -1.96 21.20
C TYR A 292 14.26 -3.02 21.73
N ALA A 293 13.26 -2.57 22.47
CA ALA A 293 12.17 -3.42 22.93
C ALA A 293 10.86 -2.64 23.03
N ALA A 294 9.76 -3.35 22.81
CA ALA A 294 8.41 -2.85 22.98
C ALA A 294 7.56 -3.95 23.63
N THR A 295 6.47 -3.55 24.30
CA THR A 295 5.63 -4.48 25.08
C THR A 295 4.23 -4.54 24.50
N ILE A 296 3.80 -5.72 24.07
CA ILE A 296 2.41 -6.00 23.73
C ILE A 296 1.64 -6.20 25.05
N PRO A 297 0.54 -5.45 25.30
CA PRO A 297 -0.29 -5.65 26.49
C PRO A 297 -0.88 -7.06 26.55
N ALA A 298 -1.21 -7.53 27.75
CA ALA A 298 -1.89 -8.82 27.94
C ALA A 298 -3.15 -8.93 27.09
N GLN A 299 -3.38 -10.12 26.53
CA GLN A 299 -4.47 -10.43 25.61
C GLN A 299 -5.37 -11.53 26.18
N GLN A 300 -6.58 -11.68 25.64
CA GLN A 300 -7.49 -12.74 26.09
C GLN A 300 -6.98 -14.12 25.68
N ALA A 301 -7.25 -15.15 26.50
CA ALA A 301 -6.90 -16.53 26.18
C ALA A 301 -7.52 -16.98 24.84
N GLY A 302 -6.75 -17.72 24.04
CA GLY A 302 -7.14 -18.14 22.69
C GLY A 302 -6.93 -17.09 21.60
N THR A 303 -6.50 -15.87 21.94
CA THR A 303 -6.20 -14.83 20.94
C THR A 303 -4.90 -15.16 20.20
N GLY A 304 -4.97 -15.20 18.87
CA GLY A 304 -3.78 -15.21 18.02
C GLY A 304 -3.24 -13.79 17.87
N VAL A 305 -1.96 -13.60 18.16
CA VAL A 305 -1.28 -12.30 18.00
C VAL A 305 -0.21 -12.44 16.93
N GLN A 306 -0.20 -11.52 15.98
CA GLN A 306 0.84 -11.38 14.97
C GLN A 306 1.59 -10.07 15.18
N TYR A 307 2.89 -10.06 14.95
CA TYR A 307 3.70 -8.87 15.15
C TYR A 307 4.96 -8.85 14.28
N CYS A 308 5.44 -7.64 13.97
CA CYS A 308 6.70 -7.38 13.28
C CYS A 308 7.30 -6.06 13.76
N ALA A 309 8.59 -5.84 13.46
CA ALA A 309 9.24 -4.56 13.68
C ALA A 309 9.19 -3.72 12.40
N VAL A 310 8.98 -2.40 12.55
CA VAL A 310 8.86 -1.43 11.46
C VAL A 310 9.76 -0.22 11.74
N ILE A 311 10.46 0.26 10.72
CA ILE A 311 11.20 1.54 10.74
C ILE A 311 10.45 2.56 9.90
N SER A 312 10.30 3.78 10.40
CA SER A 312 9.75 4.92 9.67
C SER A 312 10.43 6.22 10.10
N THR A 313 10.40 7.26 9.26
CA THR A 313 10.71 8.63 9.70
C THR A 313 9.46 9.41 10.15
N GLY A 314 8.27 8.91 9.80
CA GLY A 314 7.00 9.47 10.24
C GLY A 314 6.58 8.94 11.61
N ASP A 315 5.72 9.69 12.30
CA ASP A 315 5.07 9.19 13.51
C ASP A 315 3.91 8.26 13.14
N LEU A 316 4.09 6.97 13.39
CA LEU A 316 3.10 5.93 13.10
C LEU A 316 2.16 5.62 14.27
N THR A 317 2.43 6.18 15.46
CA THR A 317 1.64 5.92 16.68
C THR A 317 0.12 6.12 16.51
N PRO A 318 -0.37 7.18 15.83
CA PRO A 318 -1.81 7.39 15.67
C PRO A 318 -2.43 6.58 14.52
N ILE A 319 -1.64 5.84 13.75
CA ILE A 319 -2.09 5.18 12.52
C ILE A 319 -2.42 3.73 12.81
N VAL A 320 -3.66 3.34 12.50
CA VAL A 320 -4.15 1.96 12.70
C VAL A 320 -4.35 1.19 11.39
N ALA A 321 -4.48 1.92 10.28
CA ALA A 321 -4.78 1.35 8.97
C ALA A 321 -3.49 0.98 8.22
N SER A 322 -3.41 -0.27 7.81
CA SER A 322 -2.23 -0.88 7.21
C SER A 322 -1.71 -0.18 5.96
N GLY A 323 -2.58 0.14 5.01
CA GLY A 323 -2.14 0.84 3.79
C GLY A 323 -1.52 2.23 4.05
N ALA A 324 -1.86 2.87 5.17
CA ALA A 324 -1.22 4.12 5.61
C ALA A 324 0.15 3.86 6.26
N ILE A 325 0.26 2.83 7.10
CA ILE A 325 1.52 2.38 7.74
C ILE A 325 2.53 1.91 6.68
N ASP A 326 2.11 1.04 5.77
CA ASP A 326 2.96 0.42 4.76
C ASP A 326 3.57 1.45 3.81
N SER A 327 2.79 2.47 3.45
CA SER A 327 3.27 3.59 2.63
C SER A 327 4.47 4.29 3.27
N LEU A 328 4.52 4.34 4.60
CA LEU A 328 5.54 5.04 5.39
C LEU A 328 6.55 4.06 6.03
N THR A 329 6.61 2.81 5.56
CA THR A 329 7.57 1.82 6.07
C THR A 329 8.89 1.88 5.30
N LEU A 330 9.96 2.29 5.99
CA LEU A 330 11.32 2.33 5.46
C LEU A 330 11.96 0.94 5.45
N ALA A 331 11.79 0.18 6.53
CA ALA A 331 12.23 -1.21 6.66
C ALA A 331 11.26 -1.98 7.57
N THR A 332 11.14 -3.29 7.37
CA THR A 332 10.32 -4.18 8.20
C THR A 332 11.03 -5.50 8.44
N SER A 333 10.75 -6.14 9.57
CA SER A 333 11.14 -7.54 9.80
C SER A 333 10.14 -8.51 9.19
N SER A 334 10.47 -9.80 9.21
CA SER A 334 9.48 -10.86 9.07
C SER A 334 8.42 -10.79 10.18
N VAL A 335 7.25 -11.35 9.89
CA VAL A 335 6.15 -11.49 10.86
C VAL A 335 6.40 -12.70 11.76
N SER A 336 6.21 -12.51 13.06
CA SER A 336 6.17 -13.56 14.08
C SER A 336 4.77 -13.62 14.69
N HIS A 337 4.46 -14.69 15.40
CA HIS A 337 3.16 -14.88 16.04
C HIS A 337 3.24 -15.75 17.30
N PHE A 338 2.23 -15.60 18.16
CA PHE A 338 1.97 -16.52 19.26
C PHE A 338 0.45 -16.65 19.47
N VAL A 339 0.04 -17.68 20.21
CA VAL A 339 -1.34 -17.83 20.70
C VAL A 339 -1.32 -17.72 22.21
N VAL A 340 -2.22 -16.92 22.77
CA VAL A 340 -2.32 -16.71 24.21
C VAL A 340 -2.91 -17.97 24.86
N ALA A 341 -2.18 -18.57 25.78
CA ALA A 341 -2.65 -19.71 26.55
C ALA A 341 -3.68 -19.27 27.62
N ALA A 342 -4.57 -20.19 28.00
CA ALA A 342 -5.33 -20.02 29.23
C ALA A 342 -4.36 -19.97 30.42
N SER A 343 -4.67 -19.13 31.41
CA SER A 343 -3.90 -19.17 32.66
C SER A 343 -4.16 -20.49 33.39
N PRO A 344 -3.12 -21.07 34.01
CA PRO A 344 -3.22 -22.32 34.78
C PRO A 344 -4.27 -22.28 35.90
#